data_AF-A0A974D411-F1
#
_entry.id   AF-A0A974D411-F1
#
_cell.length_a   1.000
_cell.length_b   1.000
_cell.length_c   1.000
_cell.angle_alpha   90.00
_cell.angle_beta   90.00
_cell.angle_gamma   90.00
#
_symmetry.space_group_name_H-M   'P 1'
#
loop_
_entity.id
_entity.type
_entity.pdbx_description
1 polymer ?
#
loop_
_entity_poly.entity_id
_entity_poly.type
_entity_poly.pdbx_seq_one_letter_code
_entity_poly.pdbx_strand_id
1 'polypeptide(L)'
;MLVRPYYCNLVTTLLVVNFPELKGKKGLGSHDTSKPRMEPDYVNKEADSPDQSESWILSLPSGCLEQRSSLCSTDSTESSGLAAVNILNMQNCDLITSHPEPCIIQISRSLSFSASHRLHSNSLSEEENKRIFGKCNNPNGHGHNYKAIVTVRGKIDPITGMVMNLTDLKRYMEECITVPLDHKNVDKDVPYFRNVVSTVENITVFIWEELQKRLPAGLLYEVCVHETDSNSAVYRGE
;
A
#
# COMPACT_ATOMS: atom_id res chain seq x y z
N MET A 1 -37.82 38.63 -4.70
CA MET A 1 -36.87 38.38 -3.59
C MET A 1 -35.51 38.12 -4.23
N LEU A 2 -34.59 39.08 -4.13
CA LEU A 2 -33.34 39.13 -4.88
C LEU A 2 -32.33 38.12 -4.33
N VAL A 3 -31.76 37.34 -5.23
CA VAL A 3 -30.67 36.39 -5.02
C VAL A 3 -29.39 37.17 -4.68
N ARG A 4 -28.72 36.85 -3.57
CA ARG A 4 -27.38 37.35 -3.24
C ARG A 4 -26.35 36.25 -3.54
N PRO A 5 -25.35 36.49 -4.41
CA PRO A 5 -24.19 35.62 -4.53
C PRO A 5 -23.13 36.00 -3.47
N TYR A 6 -22.64 35.01 -2.73
CA TYR A 6 -21.47 35.18 -1.86
C TYR A 6 -20.20 35.06 -2.71
N TYR A 7 -19.48 36.17 -2.87
CA TYR A 7 -18.14 36.20 -3.41
C TYR A 7 -17.16 35.75 -2.33
N CYS A 8 -16.51 34.59 -2.53
CA CYS A 8 -15.37 34.16 -1.74
C CYS A 8 -14.10 34.64 -2.45
N ASN A 9 -13.46 35.68 -1.91
CA ASN A 9 -12.16 36.16 -2.40
C ASN A 9 -11.08 35.11 -2.07
N LEU A 10 -10.60 34.38 -3.07
CA LEU A 10 -9.35 33.64 -2.99
C LEU A 10 -8.19 34.64 -3.15
N VAL A 11 -7.47 34.88 -2.06
CA VAL A 11 -6.13 35.49 -2.14
C VAL A 11 -5.15 34.37 -2.48
N THR A 12 -4.77 34.28 -3.75
CA THR A 12 -3.71 33.39 -4.22
C THR A 12 -2.36 34.00 -3.84
N THR A 13 -1.75 33.54 -2.75
CA THR A 13 -0.33 33.81 -2.49
C THR A 13 0.50 32.85 -3.34
N LEU A 14 1.09 33.38 -4.41
CA LEU A 14 2.02 32.67 -5.29
C LEU A 14 3.36 32.50 -4.55
N LEU A 15 3.65 31.30 -4.06
CA LEU A 15 4.95 30.94 -3.49
C LEU A 15 5.89 30.58 -4.65
N VAL A 16 6.68 31.55 -5.11
CA VAL A 16 7.76 31.33 -6.08
C VAL A 16 8.95 30.77 -5.32
N VAL A 17 9.20 29.46 -5.47
CA VAL A 17 10.41 28.80 -4.97
C VAL A 17 11.50 28.91 -6.04
N ASN A 18 12.48 29.78 -5.83
CA ASN A 18 13.66 29.88 -6.69
C ASN A 18 14.65 28.76 -6.36
N PHE A 19 14.95 27.90 -7.33
CA PHE A 19 16.06 26.94 -7.26
C PHE A 19 17.33 27.54 -7.89
N PRO A 20 18.49 27.50 -7.22
CA PRO A 20 19.74 27.90 -7.85
C PRO A 20 20.27 26.83 -8.82
N GLU A 21 20.68 27.28 -10.02
CA GLU A 21 21.38 26.48 -11.03
C GLU A 21 22.69 25.91 -10.47
N LEU A 22 22.84 24.58 -10.49
CA LEU A 22 24.12 23.92 -10.24
C LEU A 22 24.93 23.86 -11.54
N LYS A 23 25.95 24.71 -11.62
CA LYS A 23 26.97 24.69 -12.68
C LYS A 23 27.83 23.44 -12.56
N GLY A 24 27.94 22.69 -13.67
CA GLY A 24 28.72 21.47 -13.77
C GLY A 24 30.23 21.66 -13.56
N LYS A 25 30.87 20.58 -13.10
CA LYS A 25 32.32 20.39 -13.20
C LYS A 25 32.60 19.04 -13.87
N LYS A 26 33.29 19.12 -15.01
CA LYS A 26 33.98 18.01 -15.67
C LYS A 26 35.15 17.56 -14.78
N GLY A 27 35.33 16.25 -14.62
CA GLY A 27 36.47 15.65 -13.95
C GLY A 27 36.67 14.22 -14.45
N LEU A 28 37.61 14.07 -15.38
CA LEU A 28 38.06 12.81 -15.98
C LEU A 28 38.88 12.02 -14.94
N GLY A 29 38.57 10.74 -14.75
CA GLY A 29 39.36 9.84 -13.89
C GLY A 29 39.21 8.41 -14.39
N SER A 30 40.09 8.00 -15.29
CA SER A 30 40.23 6.63 -15.81
C SER A 30 40.74 5.70 -14.71
N HIS A 31 39.93 4.74 -14.28
CA HIS A 31 40.37 3.63 -13.44
C HIS A 31 40.78 2.44 -14.32
N ASP A 32 42.06 2.09 -14.20
CA ASP A 32 42.74 0.92 -14.76
C ASP A 32 42.08 -0.38 -14.23
N THR A 33 41.77 -1.30 -15.15
CA THR A 33 41.05 -2.57 -14.93
C THR A 33 41.98 -3.79 -14.96
N SER A 34 43.24 -3.64 -14.59
CA SER A 34 44.19 -4.74 -14.51
C SER A 34 44.39 -5.26 -13.07
N LYS A 35 43.42 -6.04 -12.55
CA LYS A 35 43.67 -7.02 -11.46
C LYS A 35 42.49 -8.02 -11.31
N PRO A 36 42.75 -9.33 -11.31
CA PRO A 36 41.70 -10.33 -11.14
C PRO A 36 41.19 -10.36 -9.69
N ARG A 37 39.86 -10.38 -9.54
CA ARG A 37 39.14 -10.54 -8.28
C ARG A 37 39.21 -12.01 -7.87
N MET A 38 39.86 -12.32 -6.74
CA MET A 38 39.75 -13.64 -6.11
C MET A 38 38.35 -13.82 -5.53
N GLU A 39 37.71 -14.94 -5.85
CA GLU A 39 36.52 -15.45 -5.15
C GLU A 39 36.92 -16.02 -3.79
N PRO A 40 36.09 -15.88 -2.74
CA PRO A 40 36.17 -16.75 -1.57
C PRO A 40 35.24 -17.96 -1.72
N ASP A 41 35.85 -19.14 -1.66
CA ASP A 41 35.20 -20.45 -1.58
C ASP A 41 34.21 -20.52 -0.40
N TYR A 42 32.97 -20.87 -0.69
CA TYR A 42 31.97 -21.27 0.32
C TYR A 42 32.19 -22.74 0.67
N VAL A 43 32.72 -23.00 1.87
CA VAL A 43 32.79 -24.36 2.44
C VAL A 43 31.58 -24.58 3.34
N ASN A 44 30.77 -25.58 2.97
CA ASN A 44 29.68 -26.14 3.77
C ASN A 44 30.21 -26.73 5.08
N LYS A 45 29.53 -26.42 6.19
CA LYS A 45 29.53 -27.26 7.40
C LYS A 45 28.09 -27.42 7.91
N GLU A 46 27.59 -28.63 7.75
CA GLU A 46 26.49 -29.20 8.50
C GLU A 46 26.88 -29.32 9.98
N ALA A 47 25.94 -29.05 10.90
CA ALA A 47 25.77 -29.77 12.17
C ALA A 47 24.48 -29.30 12.88
N ASP A 48 23.57 -30.27 13.04
CA ASP A 48 22.80 -30.63 14.24
C ASP A 48 21.88 -29.63 14.96
N SER A 49 20.59 -29.99 14.90
CA SER A 49 19.54 -29.72 15.90
C SER A 49 19.85 -30.42 17.24
N PRO A 50 19.34 -29.91 18.39
CA PRO A 50 18.04 -30.41 18.83
C PRO A 50 17.13 -29.37 19.55
N ASP A 51 15.83 -29.53 19.29
CA ASP A 51 14.69 -29.48 20.22
C ASP A 51 14.84 -28.78 21.58
N GLN A 52 14.05 -27.72 21.81
CA GLN A 52 13.18 -27.62 23.00
C GLN A 52 12.02 -26.63 22.75
N SER A 53 10.82 -27.09 23.09
CA SER A 53 9.57 -26.39 23.27
C SER A 53 9.69 -25.15 24.17
N GLU A 54 9.04 -24.03 23.81
CA GLU A 54 8.38 -23.16 24.80
C GLU A 54 7.07 -22.58 24.27
N SER A 55 6.04 -22.82 25.08
CA SER A 55 4.67 -22.33 25.01
C SER A 55 4.57 -20.89 25.53
N TRP A 56 3.99 -19.98 24.76
CA TRP A 56 3.59 -18.67 25.28
C TRP A 56 2.07 -18.61 25.41
N ILE A 57 1.61 -18.82 26.65
CA ILE A 57 0.24 -18.58 27.10
C ILE A 57 0.04 -17.08 27.31
N LEU A 58 -1.13 -16.63 26.83
CA LEU A 58 -1.74 -15.31 26.99
C LEU A 58 -1.70 -14.78 28.43
N SER A 59 -1.44 -13.48 28.59
CA SER A 59 -1.79 -12.73 29.80
C SER A 59 -2.16 -11.29 29.44
N LEU A 60 -3.46 -11.03 29.41
CA LEU A 60 -4.06 -9.69 29.42
C LEU A 60 -4.02 -9.15 30.86
N PRO A 61 -3.73 -7.85 31.09
CA PRO A 61 -4.11 -7.21 32.32
C PRO A 61 -5.56 -6.71 32.23
N SER A 62 -6.39 -7.32 33.06
CA SER A 62 -7.71 -6.86 33.48
C SER A 62 -7.61 -5.48 34.13
N GLY A 63 -8.49 -4.56 33.71
CA GLY A 63 -8.59 -3.22 34.28
C GLY A 63 -9.95 -2.59 34.02
N CYS A 64 -11.03 -3.28 34.42
CA CYS A 64 -12.34 -2.66 34.62
C CYS A 64 -12.24 -1.67 35.78
N LEU A 65 -12.46 -0.38 35.51
CA LEU A 65 -12.94 0.57 36.51
C LEU A 65 -14.39 0.91 36.16
N GLU A 66 -15.30 0.18 36.77
CA GLU A 66 -16.68 0.61 36.97
C GLU A 66 -16.67 1.90 37.79
N GLN A 67 -17.15 3.01 37.23
CA GLN A 67 -17.69 4.09 38.04
C GLN A 67 -19.21 4.02 37.97
N ARG A 68 -19.77 3.37 39.00
CA ARG A 68 -21.19 3.45 39.33
C ARG A 68 -21.52 4.88 39.71
N SER A 69 -22.57 5.39 39.07
CA SER A 69 -23.34 6.56 39.47
C SER A 69 -23.78 6.44 40.93
N SER A 70 -23.46 7.42 41.76
CA SER A 70 -24.20 7.68 43.00
C SER A 70 -24.93 9.01 42.84
N LEU A 71 -26.27 8.93 42.81
CA LEU A 71 -27.18 10.05 42.94
C LEU A 71 -27.48 10.30 44.42
N CYS A 72 -27.53 11.59 44.78
CA CYS A 72 -28.33 12.24 45.82
C CYS A 72 -28.34 11.62 47.24
N SER A 73 -28.09 12.35 48.32
CA SER A 73 -28.85 13.51 48.78
C SER A 73 -28.16 14.10 50.04
N THR A 74 -28.18 15.41 50.24
CA THR A 74 -28.87 16.11 51.36
C THR A 74 -28.41 17.58 51.46
N ASP A 75 -29.42 18.44 51.32
CA ASP A 75 -29.71 19.75 51.91
C ASP A 75 -28.67 20.66 52.61
N SER A 76 -28.80 21.94 52.22
CA SER A 76 -28.94 23.15 53.06
C SER A 76 -27.74 24.05 53.44
N THR A 77 -28.02 25.36 53.25
CA THR A 77 -27.50 26.58 53.92
C THR A 77 -26.41 27.45 53.26
N GLU A 78 -26.90 28.57 52.68
CA GLU A 78 -26.52 29.98 52.88
C GLU A 78 -25.10 30.55 52.61
N SER A 79 -25.08 31.40 51.57
CA SER A 79 -24.67 32.81 51.60
C SER A 79 -23.23 33.22 51.25
N SER A 80 -23.18 34.42 50.66
CA SER A 80 -22.05 35.32 50.39
C SER A 80 -21.27 35.06 49.11
N GLY A 81 -21.41 36.02 48.20
CA GLY A 81 -20.83 35.99 46.86
C GLY A 81 -19.32 36.19 46.87
N LEU A 82 -18.68 35.49 45.93
CA LEU A 82 -17.43 35.86 45.28
C LEU A 82 -17.44 35.14 43.93
N ALA A 83 -17.09 35.87 42.89
CA ALA A 83 -17.14 35.45 41.50
C ALA A 83 -16.44 34.10 41.28
N ALA A 84 -17.21 33.06 41.02
CA ALA A 84 -16.72 31.80 40.49
C ALA A 84 -17.07 31.76 39.02
N VAL A 85 -16.04 32.09 38.22
CA VAL A 85 -15.81 31.73 36.82
C VAL A 85 -16.86 30.76 36.29
N ASN A 86 -17.63 31.22 35.29
CA ASN A 86 -18.39 30.32 34.41
C ASN A 86 -17.41 29.24 33.94
N ILE A 87 -17.51 28.05 34.51
CA ILE A 87 -16.96 26.84 33.92
C ILE A 87 -17.78 26.70 32.65
N LEU A 88 -17.26 27.26 31.55
CA LEU A 88 -17.67 26.88 30.22
C LEU A 88 -17.55 25.37 30.20
N ASN A 89 -18.72 24.75 30.24
CA ASN A 89 -18.95 23.35 30.04
C ASN A 89 -18.05 22.91 28.88
N MET A 90 -16.95 22.22 29.17
CA MET A 90 -15.96 21.79 28.19
C MET A 90 -16.47 20.56 27.43
N GLN A 91 -17.77 20.57 27.09
CA GLN A 91 -18.44 19.63 26.20
C GLN A 91 -18.28 20.05 24.73
N ASN A 92 -17.17 20.69 24.37
CA ASN A 92 -16.78 20.86 22.98
C ASN A 92 -15.52 20.03 22.72
N CYS A 93 -15.66 18.71 22.84
CA CYS A 93 -14.85 17.78 22.07
C CYS A 93 -15.44 17.63 20.66
N ASP A 94 -15.84 18.74 20.03
CA ASP A 94 -16.31 18.80 18.63
C ASP A 94 -15.14 19.09 17.69
N LEU A 95 -13.99 18.51 17.98
CA LEU A 95 -12.87 18.48 17.06
C LEU A 95 -12.60 17.01 16.77
N ILE A 96 -13.36 16.45 15.83
CA ILE A 96 -12.88 15.59 14.73
C ILE A 96 -14.09 15.36 13.78
N THR A 97 -13.88 15.75 12.51
CA THR A 97 -14.78 15.68 11.34
C THR A 97 -15.84 16.78 11.19
N SER A 98 -15.44 17.89 10.54
CA SER A 98 -16.35 18.91 9.99
C SER A 98 -17.02 18.49 8.67
N HIS A 99 -17.14 17.19 8.40
CA HIS A 99 -17.77 16.68 7.17
C HIS A 99 -19.19 16.21 7.50
N PRO A 100 -20.24 16.90 6.99
CA PRO A 100 -21.62 16.64 7.36
C PRO A 100 -22.18 15.30 6.82
N GLU A 101 -21.44 14.60 5.96
CA GLU A 101 -21.82 13.30 5.38
C GLU A 101 -20.59 12.37 5.32
N PRO A 102 -20.74 11.03 5.41
CA PRO A 102 -19.63 10.10 5.33
C PRO A 102 -18.96 10.20 3.96
N CYS A 103 -17.80 10.85 3.93
CA CYS A 103 -16.99 11.03 2.72
C CYS A 103 -16.42 9.69 2.26
N ILE A 104 -16.66 9.33 1.00
CA ILE A 104 -16.06 8.16 0.37
C ILE A 104 -14.79 8.61 -0.36
N ILE A 105 -13.65 8.08 0.06
CA ILE A 105 -12.33 8.40 -0.48
C ILE A 105 -11.70 7.14 -1.08
N GLN A 106 -10.88 7.33 -2.11
CA GLN A 106 -9.95 6.35 -2.63
C GLN A 106 -8.55 6.67 -2.14
N ILE A 107 -7.86 5.66 -1.62
CA ILE A 107 -6.43 5.75 -1.32
C ILE A 107 -5.71 4.68 -2.13
N SER A 108 -4.57 5.07 -2.70
CA SER A 108 -3.74 4.18 -3.50
C SER A 108 -2.36 4.03 -2.88
N ARG A 109 -1.85 2.81 -2.90
CA ARG A 109 -0.47 2.51 -2.53
C ARG A 109 0.21 1.83 -3.71
N SER A 110 1.47 2.19 -3.96
CA SER A 110 2.27 1.56 -5.00
C SER A 110 3.47 0.81 -4.43
N LEU A 111 3.86 -0.26 -5.11
CA LEU A 111 5.13 -0.95 -4.91
C LEU A 111 5.70 -1.39 -6.25
N SER A 112 6.98 -1.78 -6.25
CA SER A 112 7.65 -2.33 -7.41
C SER A 112 8.14 -3.74 -7.12
N PHE A 113 8.16 -4.58 -8.15
CA PHE A 113 8.74 -5.91 -8.11
C PHE A 113 9.41 -6.21 -9.44
N SER A 114 10.50 -6.98 -9.40
CA SER A 114 11.25 -7.36 -10.60
C SER A 114 10.95 -8.82 -10.92
N ALA A 115 10.47 -9.10 -12.12
CA ALA A 115 10.14 -10.47 -12.53
C ALA A 115 10.51 -10.72 -13.99
N SER A 116 10.79 -11.99 -14.31
CA SER A 116 11.01 -12.47 -15.66
C SER A 116 9.86 -13.33 -16.15
N HIS A 117 9.63 -13.35 -17.46
CA HIS A 117 8.57 -14.15 -18.08
C HIS A 117 8.79 -14.38 -19.58
N ARG A 118 7.95 -15.22 -20.17
CA ARG A 118 7.86 -15.46 -21.61
C ARG A 118 6.39 -15.58 -22.01
N LEU A 119 5.93 -14.68 -22.88
CA LEU A 119 4.57 -14.79 -23.42
C LEU A 119 4.51 -15.98 -24.39
N HIS A 120 3.89 -17.07 -23.95
CA HIS A 120 3.74 -18.30 -24.72
C HIS A 120 2.44 -19.02 -24.32
N SER A 121 1.64 -19.42 -25.31
CA SER A 121 0.44 -20.23 -25.09
C SER A 121 0.69 -21.66 -25.55
N ASN A 122 0.42 -22.63 -24.66
CA ASN A 122 0.48 -24.05 -24.96
C ASN A 122 -0.62 -24.51 -25.95
N SER A 123 -1.61 -23.65 -26.24
CA SER A 123 -2.71 -23.94 -27.17
C SER A 123 -2.41 -23.47 -28.61
N LEU A 124 -1.25 -22.85 -28.85
CA LEU A 124 -0.85 -22.30 -30.14
C LEU A 124 0.40 -23.02 -30.66
N SER A 125 0.57 -23.09 -31.98
CA SER A 125 1.82 -23.57 -32.57
C SER A 125 3.01 -22.66 -32.23
N GLU A 126 4.24 -23.12 -32.46
CA GLU A 126 5.43 -22.29 -32.25
C GLU A 126 5.45 -21.08 -33.19
N GLU A 127 5.06 -21.28 -34.45
CA GLU A 127 4.93 -20.21 -35.46
C GLU A 127 3.86 -19.19 -35.07
N GLU A 128 2.71 -19.65 -34.58
CA GLU A 128 1.63 -18.79 -34.11
C GLU A 128 2.04 -17.97 -32.90
N ASN A 129 2.68 -18.60 -31.91
CA ASN A 129 3.23 -17.92 -30.75
C ASN A 129 4.24 -16.84 -31.15
N LYS A 130 5.19 -17.17 -32.03
CA LYS A 130 6.19 -16.22 -32.52
C LYS A 130 5.55 -15.08 -33.29
N ARG A 131 4.52 -15.35 -34.09
CA ARG A 131 3.78 -14.33 -34.85
C ARG A 131 2.98 -13.38 -33.94
N ILE A 132 2.30 -13.92 -32.92
CA ILE A 132 1.42 -13.15 -32.03
C ILE A 132 2.22 -12.35 -31.00
N PHE A 133 3.15 -13.00 -30.29
CA PHE A 133 3.86 -12.40 -29.17
C PHE A 133 5.23 -11.81 -29.57
N GLY A 134 5.72 -12.11 -30.78
CA GLY A 134 6.93 -11.50 -31.32
C GLY A 134 8.14 -11.65 -30.39
N LYS A 135 8.78 -10.51 -30.07
CA LYS A 135 9.98 -10.47 -29.21
C LYS A 135 9.70 -10.99 -27.79
N CYS A 136 8.46 -10.87 -27.30
CA CYS A 136 8.08 -11.32 -25.96
C CYS A 136 8.02 -12.86 -25.84
N ASN A 137 8.04 -13.59 -26.96
CA ASN A 137 8.11 -15.06 -27.00
C ASN A 137 9.55 -15.62 -27.03
N ASN A 138 10.58 -14.80 -26.79
CA ASN A 138 11.98 -15.26 -26.70
C ASN A 138 12.07 -16.55 -25.83
N PRO A 139 12.63 -17.66 -26.34
CA PRO A 139 12.70 -18.93 -25.59
C PRO A 139 13.36 -18.84 -24.22
N ASN A 140 14.31 -17.91 -24.06
CA ASN A 140 14.99 -17.64 -22.78
C ASN A 140 14.29 -16.59 -21.91
N GLY A 141 13.14 -16.08 -22.35
CA GLY A 141 12.36 -15.05 -21.67
C GLY A 141 12.95 -13.65 -21.77
N HIS A 142 12.36 -12.76 -21.00
CA HIS A 142 12.79 -11.38 -20.73
C HIS A 142 12.25 -10.98 -19.34
N GLY A 143 12.47 -9.76 -18.90
CA GLY A 143 11.93 -9.32 -17.61
C GLY A 143 11.70 -7.82 -17.54
N HIS A 144 10.99 -7.43 -16.48
CA HIS A 144 10.56 -6.07 -16.24
C HIS A 144 10.65 -5.70 -14.77
N ASN A 145 10.73 -4.39 -14.53
CA ASN A 145 10.54 -3.80 -13.22
C ASN A 145 9.11 -3.30 -13.15
N TYR A 146 8.20 -4.19 -12.77
CA TYR A 146 6.79 -3.88 -12.68
C TYR A 146 6.54 -2.87 -11.56
N LYS A 147 5.49 -2.06 -11.73
CA LYS A 147 4.94 -1.23 -10.66
C LYS A 147 3.47 -1.55 -10.49
N ALA A 148 3.11 -2.10 -9.33
CA ALA A 148 1.72 -2.36 -8.96
C ALA A 148 1.19 -1.21 -8.11
N ILE A 149 -0.01 -0.74 -8.43
CA ILE A 149 -0.76 0.27 -7.69
C ILE A 149 -2.07 -0.37 -7.27
N VAL A 150 -2.32 -0.41 -5.96
CA VAL A 150 -3.54 -0.96 -5.38
C VAL A 150 -4.32 0.19 -4.77
N THR A 151 -5.56 0.33 -5.21
CA THR A 151 -6.49 1.34 -4.72
C THR A 151 -7.59 0.68 -3.91
N VAL A 152 -7.78 1.16 -2.68
CA VAL A 152 -8.94 0.82 -1.84
C VAL A 152 -9.87 2.02 -1.71
N ARG A 153 -11.17 1.77 -1.58
CA ARG A 153 -12.21 2.79 -1.51
C ARG A 153 -13.13 2.52 -0.33
N GLY A 154 -13.41 3.55 0.46
CA GLY A 154 -14.29 3.40 1.61
C GLY A 154 -14.60 4.72 2.31
N LYS A 155 -15.39 4.62 3.38
CA LYS A 155 -15.68 5.76 4.27
C LYS A 155 -14.45 6.09 5.08
N ILE A 156 -14.25 7.39 5.34
CA ILE A 156 -13.28 7.82 6.35
C ILE A 156 -13.83 7.42 7.73
N ASP A 157 -13.07 6.63 8.48
CA ASP A 157 -13.38 6.34 9.88
C ASP A 157 -13.33 7.65 10.69
N PRO A 158 -14.39 8.00 11.44
CA PRO A 158 -14.49 9.31 12.09
C PRO A 158 -13.54 9.47 13.27
N ILE A 159 -12.96 8.39 13.81
CA ILE A 159 -12.04 8.48 14.94
C ILE A 159 -10.60 8.61 14.44
N THR A 160 -10.23 7.77 13.48
CA THR A 160 -8.86 7.64 12.99
C THR A 160 -8.56 8.50 11.77
N GLY A 161 -9.57 8.96 11.04
CA GLY A 161 -9.41 9.72 9.80
C GLY A 161 -8.91 8.89 8.62
N MET A 162 -9.01 7.56 8.68
CA MET A 162 -8.48 6.65 7.65
C MET A 162 -9.59 5.85 6.96
N VAL A 163 -9.39 5.52 5.67
CA VAL A 163 -10.19 4.47 4.99
C VAL A 163 -9.68 3.07 5.39
N MET A 164 -8.35 2.93 5.45
CA MET A 164 -7.63 1.75 5.91
C MET A 164 -6.27 2.21 6.43
N ASN A 165 -5.73 1.52 7.43
CA ASN A 165 -4.35 1.73 7.87
C ASN A 165 -3.36 1.37 6.74
N LEU A 166 -2.53 2.32 6.30
CA LEU A 166 -1.58 2.10 5.21
C LEU A 166 -0.51 1.05 5.51
N THR A 167 -0.23 0.78 6.80
CA THR A 167 0.66 -0.30 7.23
C THR A 167 0.03 -1.67 6.94
N ASP A 168 -1.29 -1.81 7.14
CA ASP A 168 -2.00 -3.03 6.80
C ASP A 168 -2.07 -3.24 5.29
N LEU A 169 -2.39 -2.18 4.53
CA LEU A 169 -2.39 -2.25 3.06
C LEU A 169 -1.01 -2.65 2.53
N LYS A 170 0.06 -2.09 3.09
CA LYS A 170 1.44 -2.49 2.75
C LYS A 170 1.66 -3.99 2.95
N ARG A 171 1.30 -4.53 4.13
CA ARG A 171 1.46 -5.94 4.44
C ARG A 171 0.67 -6.83 3.47
N TYR A 172 -0.59 -6.50 3.19
CA TYR A 172 -1.39 -7.27 2.21
C TYR A 172 -0.75 -7.26 0.82
N MET A 173 -0.25 -6.11 0.37
CA MET A 173 0.45 -6.03 -0.90
C MET A 173 1.77 -6.82 -0.92
N GLU A 174 2.53 -6.83 0.18
CA GLU A 174 3.76 -7.64 0.29
C GLU A 174 3.44 -9.14 0.21
N GLU A 175 2.42 -9.60 0.93
CA GLU A 175 2.00 -11.01 0.93
C GLU A 175 1.41 -11.45 -0.42
N CYS A 176 0.64 -10.60 -1.10
CA CYS A 176 -0.04 -10.94 -2.35
C CYS A 176 0.79 -10.71 -3.61
N ILE A 177 1.77 -9.81 -3.56
CA ILE A 177 2.51 -9.34 -4.73
C ILE A 177 4.00 -9.64 -4.56
N THR A 178 4.65 -9.08 -3.53
CA THR A 178 6.10 -9.18 -3.37
C THR A 178 6.55 -10.63 -3.13
N VAL A 179 5.95 -11.32 -2.17
CA VAL A 179 6.30 -12.72 -1.85
C VAL A 179 6.15 -13.66 -3.05
N PRO A 180 5.03 -13.65 -3.81
CA PRO A 180 4.89 -14.55 -4.95
C PRO A 180 5.59 -14.10 -6.24
N LEU A 181 5.84 -12.80 -6.46
CA LEU A 181 6.29 -12.30 -7.77
C LEU A 181 7.69 -11.68 -7.78
N ASP A 182 8.19 -11.15 -6.67
CA ASP A 182 9.47 -10.43 -6.68
C ASP A 182 10.66 -11.37 -6.82
N HIS A 183 11.57 -11.01 -7.73
CA HIS A 183 12.72 -11.80 -8.14
C HIS A 183 12.37 -13.23 -8.60
N LYS A 184 11.20 -13.40 -9.25
CA LYS A 184 10.72 -14.69 -9.78
C LYS A 184 10.71 -14.75 -11.30
N ASN A 185 10.69 -15.97 -11.83
CA ASN A 185 10.17 -16.25 -13.15
C ASN A 185 8.67 -16.55 -13.04
N VAL A 186 7.82 -15.70 -13.60
CA VAL A 186 6.36 -15.77 -13.46
C VAL A 186 5.82 -17.12 -13.93
N ASP A 187 6.24 -17.58 -15.12
CA ASP A 187 5.71 -18.82 -15.72
C ASP A 187 6.14 -20.10 -14.98
N LYS A 188 7.33 -20.08 -14.35
CA LYS A 188 7.94 -21.26 -13.73
C LYS A 188 7.68 -21.34 -12.23
N ASP A 189 7.81 -20.21 -11.53
CA ASP A 189 7.83 -20.15 -10.07
C ASP A 189 6.44 -19.88 -9.48
N VAL A 190 5.50 -19.34 -10.27
CA VAL A 190 4.15 -19.00 -9.81
C VAL A 190 3.15 -20.02 -10.37
N PRO A 191 2.59 -20.91 -9.52
CA PRO A 191 1.74 -22.02 -10.00
C PRO A 191 0.55 -21.59 -10.87
N TYR A 192 0.00 -20.40 -10.64
CA TYR A 192 -1.11 -19.82 -11.41
C TYR A 192 -0.78 -19.71 -12.91
N PHE A 193 0.46 -19.35 -13.27
CA PHE A 193 0.87 -19.08 -14.65
C PHE A 193 1.35 -20.31 -15.42
N ARG A 194 1.29 -21.52 -14.84
CA ARG A 194 1.65 -22.75 -15.56
C ARG A 194 0.79 -23.00 -16.80
N ASN A 195 -0.47 -22.60 -16.73
CA ASN A 195 -1.45 -22.79 -17.81
C ASN A 195 -2.09 -21.46 -18.27
N VAL A 196 -1.61 -20.33 -17.77
CA VAL A 196 -2.14 -18.99 -18.06
C VAL A 196 -0.99 -18.16 -18.60
N VAL A 197 -1.17 -17.54 -19.76
CA VAL A 197 -0.13 -16.69 -20.37
C VAL A 197 0.14 -15.48 -19.47
N SER A 198 1.39 -15.20 -19.13
CA SER A 198 1.81 -14.14 -18.19
C SER A 198 1.71 -12.71 -18.73
N THR A 199 0.66 -12.37 -19.48
CA THR A 199 0.48 -11.00 -19.96
C THR A 199 0.22 -10.05 -18.78
N VAL A 200 0.45 -8.74 -18.96
CA VAL A 200 0.22 -7.74 -17.91
C VAL A 200 -1.23 -7.73 -17.42
N GLU A 201 -2.19 -8.03 -18.31
CA GLU A 201 -3.61 -8.20 -17.97
C GLU A 201 -3.81 -9.35 -17.00
N ASN A 202 -3.27 -10.54 -17.31
CA ASN A 202 -3.41 -11.72 -16.45
C ASN A 202 -2.65 -11.57 -15.12
N ILE A 203 -1.52 -10.86 -15.12
CA ILE A 203 -0.82 -10.47 -13.87
C ILE A 203 -1.69 -9.54 -13.02
N THR A 204 -2.38 -8.58 -13.64
CA THR A 204 -3.28 -7.65 -12.94
C THR A 204 -4.46 -8.40 -12.32
N VAL A 205 -5.06 -9.35 -13.06
CA VAL A 205 -6.13 -10.22 -12.55
C VAL A 205 -5.64 -11.12 -11.41
N PHE A 206 -4.47 -11.75 -11.54
CA PHE A 206 -3.88 -12.55 -10.48
C PHE A 206 -3.70 -11.75 -9.17
N ILE A 207 -3.14 -10.54 -9.27
CA ILE A 207 -2.95 -9.66 -8.10
C ILE A 207 -4.29 -9.28 -7.48
N TRP A 208 -5.29 -8.95 -8.32
CA TRP A 208 -6.64 -8.66 -7.85
C TRP A 208 -7.23 -9.84 -7.06
N GLU A 209 -7.19 -11.04 -7.60
CA GLU A 209 -7.72 -12.24 -6.95
C GLU A 209 -7.02 -12.54 -5.62
N GLU A 210 -5.69 -12.41 -5.56
CA GLU A 210 -4.95 -12.63 -4.31
C GLU A 210 -5.26 -11.60 -3.23
N LEU A 211 -5.40 -10.32 -3.62
CA LEU A 211 -5.81 -9.25 -2.71
C LEU A 211 -7.26 -9.43 -2.26
N GLN A 212 -8.17 -9.80 -3.16
CA GLN A 212 -9.59 -9.95 -2.86
C GLN A 212 -9.86 -11.05 -1.82
N LYS A 213 -9.01 -12.09 -1.77
CA LYS A 213 -9.06 -13.17 -0.77
C LYS A 213 -8.66 -12.72 0.64
N ARG A 214 -7.89 -11.65 0.78
CA ARG A 214 -7.27 -11.23 2.06
C ARG A 214 -7.76 -9.87 2.58
N LEU A 215 -8.12 -8.96 1.68
CA LEU A 215 -8.67 -7.67 2.05
C LEU A 215 -10.11 -7.81 2.57
N PRO A 216 -10.54 -6.93 3.50
CA PRO A 216 -11.93 -6.86 3.89
C PRO A 216 -12.86 -6.63 2.68
N ALA A 217 -13.99 -7.32 2.67
CA ALA A 217 -14.94 -7.27 1.56
C ALA A 217 -15.40 -5.84 1.26
N GLY A 218 -15.48 -5.49 -0.03
CA GLY A 218 -15.95 -4.19 -0.51
C GLY A 218 -14.95 -3.03 -0.41
N LEU A 219 -13.72 -3.26 0.07
CA LEU A 219 -12.68 -2.22 0.10
C LEU A 219 -11.84 -2.15 -1.17
N LEU A 220 -11.49 -3.29 -1.78
CA LEU A 220 -10.68 -3.31 -3.00
C LEU A 220 -11.45 -2.66 -4.15
N TYR A 221 -10.82 -1.71 -4.84
CA TYR A 221 -11.49 -0.90 -5.87
C TYR A 221 -10.78 -0.95 -7.22
N GLU A 222 -9.45 -1.00 -7.24
CA GLU A 222 -8.68 -1.04 -8.48
C GLU A 222 -7.30 -1.65 -8.24
N VAL A 223 -6.84 -2.46 -9.17
CA VAL A 223 -5.44 -2.83 -9.32
C VAL A 223 -4.97 -2.32 -10.68
N CYS A 224 -3.87 -1.56 -10.67
CA CYS A 224 -3.18 -1.12 -11.88
C CYS A 224 -1.75 -1.68 -11.86
N VAL A 225 -1.32 -2.33 -12.94
CA VAL A 225 0.04 -2.83 -13.08
C VAL A 225 0.68 -2.19 -14.30
N HIS A 226 1.78 -1.49 -14.08
CA HIS A 226 2.68 -1.04 -15.14
C HIS A 226 3.72 -2.13 -15.39
N GLU A 227 3.77 -2.63 -16.62
CA GLU A 227 4.86 -3.49 -17.10
C GLU A 227 6.08 -2.63 -17.47
N THR A 228 5.82 -1.48 -18.09
CA THR A 228 6.82 -0.45 -18.42
C THR A 228 6.21 0.94 -18.20
N ASP A 229 6.98 2.01 -18.43
CA ASP A 229 6.46 3.38 -18.34
C ASP A 229 5.34 3.67 -19.35
N SER A 230 5.29 2.93 -20.46
CA SER A 230 4.30 3.11 -21.53
C SER A 230 3.18 2.07 -21.53
N ASN A 231 3.33 0.98 -20.79
CA ASN A 231 2.42 -0.17 -20.84
C ASN A 231 1.87 -0.46 -19.45
N SER A 232 0.54 -0.44 -19.33
CA SER A 232 -0.14 -0.75 -18.08
C SER A 232 -1.51 -1.36 -18.32
N ALA A 233 -1.96 -2.19 -17.39
CA ALA A 233 -3.33 -2.70 -17.34
C ALA A 233 -4.00 -2.29 -16.01
N VAL A 234 -5.31 -2.13 -16.06
CA VAL A 234 -6.16 -1.77 -14.91
C VAL A 234 -7.31 -2.76 -14.83
N TYR A 235 -7.61 -3.24 -13.63
CA TYR A 235 -8.74 -4.14 -13.37
C TYR A 235 -9.49 -3.72 -12.09
N ARG A 236 -10.82 -3.78 -12.13
CA ARG A 236 -11.69 -3.43 -10.99
C ARG A 236 -12.64 -4.57 -10.57
N GLY A 237 -12.37 -5.79 -11.02
CA GLY A 237 -13.20 -6.95 -10.69
C GLY A 237 -14.47 -7.08 -11.53
N GLU A 238 -14.51 -6.46 -12.72
CA GLU A 238 -15.59 -6.65 -13.71
C GLU A 238 -15.66 -8.07 -14.28
#